data_AF-A0A9E0QFB0-F1
#
_entry.id   AF-A0A9E0QFB0-F1
#
_cell.length_a   1.000
_cell.length_b   1.000
_cell.length_c   1.000
_cell.angle_alpha   90.00
_cell.angle_beta   90.00
_cell.angle_gamma   90.00
#
_symmetry.space_group_name_H-M   'P 1'
#
loop_
_entity.id
_entity.type
_entity.pdbx_description
1 polymer ?
#
loop_
_entity_poly.entity_id
_entity_poly.type
_entity_poly.pdbx_seq_one_letter_code
_entity_poly.pdbx_strand_id
1 'polypeptide(L)' 'MSSTATLSSTTSATPSFTAPLVIADEQLTFQLTVTDDQGATDSDSVNVTVQDIAGPDTTPPITFSDLYL' A
#
# COMPACT_ATOMS: atom_id res chain seq x y z
N MET A 1 -5.25 9.95 -4.04
CA MET A 1 -3.84 9.78 -3.63
C MET A 1 -3.61 8.28 -3.60
N SER A 2 -2.64 7.75 -4.35
CA SER A 2 -2.29 6.33 -4.26
C SER A 2 -1.30 6.14 -3.11
N SER A 3 -1.52 5.12 -2.28
CA SER A 3 -0.62 4.83 -1.18
C SER A 3 0.56 4.01 -1.69
N THR A 4 1.74 4.20 -1.12
CA THR A 4 2.95 3.47 -1.51
C THR A 4 3.34 2.44 -0.46
N ALA A 5 3.64 1.23 -0.91
CA ALA A 5 4.25 0.18 -0.09
C ALA A 5 5.68 -0.07 -0.57
N THR A 6 6.64 0.03 0.34
CA THR A 6 8.04 -0.28 0.06
C THR A 6 8.33 -1.72 0.50
N LEU A 7 8.78 -2.56 -0.43
CA LEU A 7 9.24 -3.91 -0.10
C LEU A 7 10.59 -3.86 0.61
N SER A 8 10.78 -4.77 1.59
CA SER A 8 12.03 -4.92 2.34
C SER A 8 13.21 -5.35 1.47
N SER A 9 12.96 -6.04 0.36
CA SER A 9 13.92 -6.39 -0.69
C SER A 9 13.18 -6.72 -1.99
N THR A 10 13.79 -6.43 -3.13
CA THR A 10 13.28 -6.84 -4.46
C THR A 10 13.83 -8.18 -4.93
N THR A 11 14.77 -8.78 -4.18
CA THR A 11 15.46 -10.02 -4.57
C THR A 11 15.30 -11.15 -3.55
N SER A 12 14.69 -10.87 -2.40
CA SER A 12 14.32 -11.91 -1.43
C SER A 12 13.18 -12.76 -1.98
N ALA A 13 13.22 -14.06 -1.74
CA ALA A 13 12.09 -14.97 -2.04
C ALA A 13 10.86 -14.69 -1.15
N THR A 14 11.05 -14.00 -0.02
CA THR A 14 9.99 -13.66 0.93
C THR A 14 10.10 -12.18 1.32
N PRO A 15 9.78 -11.23 0.42
CA PRO A 15 9.77 -9.82 0.76
C PRO A 15 8.59 -9.51 1.68
N SER A 16 8.71 -8.41 2.42
CA SER A 16 7.68 -7.93 3.34
C SER A 16 7.52 -6.42 3.19
N PHE A 17 6.37 -5.89 3.57
CA PHE A 17 6.14 -4.45 3.68
C PHE A 17 5.25 -4.17 4.89
N THR A 18 5.32 -2.95 5.39
CA THR A 18 4.36 -2.45 6.38
C THR A 18 3.21 -1.80 5.64
N ALA A 19 1.97 -2.20 5.94
CA ALA A 19 0.79 -1.60 5.32
C ALA A 19 0.77 -0.08 5.54
N PRO A 20 0.56 0.74 4.49
CA PRO A 20 0.47 2.19 4.63
C PRO A 20 -0.84 2.60 5.31
N LEU A 21 -0.87 3.82 5.83
CA LEU A 21 -2.13 4.46 6.20
C LEU A 21 -2.90 4.80 4.93
N VAL A 22 -4.16 4.37 4.86
CA VAL A 22 -5.09 4.65 3.77
C VAL A 22 -6.30 5.41 4.33
N ILE A 23 -7.00 6.17 3.48
CA ILE A 23 -8.24 6.91 3.84
C ILE A 23 -9.51 6.26 3.27
N ALA A 24 -9.33 5.12 2.62
CA ALA A 24 -10.33 4.21 2.06
C ALA A 24 -9.62 2.88 1.74
N ASP A 25 -10.35 1.78 1.70
CA ASP A 25 -9.80 0.49 1.29
C ASP A 25 -9.09 0.60 -0.07
N GLU A 26 -7.86 0.08 -0.14
CA GLU A 26 -7.02 0.15 -1.32
C GLU A 26 -6.46 -1.24 -1.67
N GLN A 27 -6.44 -1.58 -2.97
CA GLN A 27 -5.80 -2.80 -3.46
C GLN A 27 -4.39 -2.48 -3.97
N LEU A 28 -3.39 -3.14 -3.39
CA LEU A 28 -2.02 -3.11 -3.86
C LEU A 28 -1.71 -4.40 -4.62
N THR A 29 -1.18 -4.29 -5.84
CA THR A 29 -0.74 -5.44 -6.65
C THR A 29 0.78 -5.51 -6.68
N PHE A 30 1.31 -6.67 -6.33
CA PHE A 30 2.73 -6.97 -6.40
C PHE A 30 2.97 -8.05 -7.46
N GLN A 31 4.02 -7.89 -8.26
CA GLN A 31 4.41 -8.86 -9.28
C GLN A 31 5.80 -9.42 -8.97
N LEU A 32 5.92 -10.73 -9.00
CA LEU A 32 7.19 -11.44 -9.04
C LEU A 32 7.49 -11.77 -10.51
N THR A 33 8.71 -11.50 -10.95
CA THR A 33 9.24 -11.98 -12.22
C THR A 33 10.49 -12.79 -11.93
N VAL A 34 10.55 -14.00 -12.43
CA VAL A 34 11.72 -14.88 -12.38
C VAL A 34 12.37 -14.96 -13.74
N THR A 35 13.69 -15.11 -13.78
CA THR A 35 14.48 -15.30 -15.00
C THR A 35 15.38 -16.51 -14.81
N ASP A 36 15.35 -17.47 -15.73
CA ASP A 36 16.28 -18.60 -15.73
C ASP A 36 17.68 -18.21 -16.26
N ASP A 37 18.62 -19.15 -16.24
CA ASP A 37 19.99 -18.94 -16.71
C ASP A 37 20.10 -18.77 -18.24
N GLN A 38 19.06 -19.14 -18.98
CA GLN A 38 18.96 -18.99 -20.42
C GLN A 38 18.19 -17.72 -20.82
N GLY A 39 17.71 -16.94 -19.84
CA GLY A 39 17.02 -15.67 -20.05
C GLY A 39 15.51 -15.78 -20.27
N ALA A 40 14.91 -16.97 -20.12
CA ALA A 40 13.46 -17.11 -20.13
C ALA A 40 12.87 -16.54 -18.84
N THR A 41 11.70 -15.91 -18.95
CA THR A 41 11.03 -15.27 -17.82
C THR A 41 9.63 -15.78 -17.60
N ASP A 42 9.22 -15.86 -16.34
CA ASP A 42 7.84 -16.09 -15.93
C ASP A 42 7.44 -15.10 -14.83
N SER A 43 6.16 -14.77 -14.74
CA SER A 43 5.64 -13.78 -13.77
C SER A 43 4.38 -14.24 -13.09
N ASP A 44 4.25 -13.91 -11.80
CA ASP A 44 3.05 -14.13 -11.00
C ASP A 44 2.70 -12.87 -10.20
N SER A 45 1.43 -12.67 -9.90
CA SER A 45 0.93 -11.47 -9.22
C SER A 45 0.06 -11.79 -8.01
N VAL A 46 0.23 -10.99 -6.95
CA VAL A 46 -0.57 -11.06 -5.73
C VAL A 46 -1.27 -9.73 -5.48
N ASN A 47 -2.56 -9.80 -5.17
CA ASN A 47 -3.35 -8.65 -4.75
C ASN A 47 -3.51 -8.65 -3.23
N VAL A 48 -3.11 -7.55 -2.60
CA VAL A 48 -3.26 -7.31 -1.16
C VAL A 48 -4.28 -6.19 -0.96
N THR A 49 -5.34 -6.48 -0.20
CA THR A 49 -6.31 -5.45 0.20
C THR A 49 -5.84 -4.82 1.51
N VAL A 50 -5.51 -3.54 1.47
CA VAL A 50 -5.21 -2.70 2.65
C VAL A 50 -6.52 -2.06 3.08
N GLN A 51 -7.00 -2.43 4.26
CA GLN A 51 -8.23 -1.89 4.82
C GLN A 51 -7.95 -0.56 5.51
N ASP A 52 -8.87 0.38 5.34
CA ASP A 52 -8.91 1.55 6.20
C ASP A 52 -9.34 1.14 7.60
N ILE A 53 -8.52 1.49 8.59
CA ILE A 53 -8.78 1.23 10.01
C ILE A 53 -9.20 2.49 10.76
N ALA A 54 -9.11 3.66 10.12
CA ALA A 54 -9.81 4.83 10.59
C ALA A 54 -11.30 4.55 10.33
N GLY A 55 -12.13 4.53 11.36
CA GLY A 55 -13.58 4.51 11.16
C GLY A 55 -14.03 5.72 10.32
N PRO A 56 -15.34 5.85 9.98
CA PRO A 56 -15.84 7.01 9.23
C PRO A 56 -15.33 8.27 9.93
N ASP A 57 -14.53 9.04 9.20
CA ASP A 57 -13.78 10.21 9.64
C ASP A 57 -14.42 10.88 10.87
N THR A 58 -13.96 10.54 12.08
CA THR A 58 -14.42 11.22 13.30
C THR A 58 -13.56 12.43 13.59
N THR A 59 -12.75 12.93 12.63
CA THR A 59 -12.31 14.31 12.75
C THR A 59 -13.59 15.15 12.69
N PRO A 60 -14.03 15.77 13.81
CA PRO A 60 -15.08 16.77 13.68
C PRO A 60 -14.58 17.77 12.64
N PRO A 61 -15.46 18.30 11.76
CA PRO A 61 -15.04 19.39 10.89
C PRO A 61 -14.33 20.39 11.78
N ILE A 62 -13.09 20.74 11.46
CA ILE A 62 -12.44 21.90 12.07
C ILE A 62 -13.35 23.08 11.74
N THR A 63 -14.29 23.38 12.63
CA THR A 63 -15.08 24.59 12.54
C THR A 63 -14.06 25.70 12.68
N PHE A 64 -13.96 26.53 11.64
CA PHE A 64 -13.18 27.77 11.58
C PHE A 64 -13.62 28.82 12.62
N SER A 65 -14.29 28.39 13.70
CA SER A 65 -14.87 29.21 14.76
C SER A 65 -13.85 29.69 15.79
N ASP A 66 -12.61 29.19 15.75
CA ASP A 66 -11.51 29.70 16.57
C ASP A 66 -10.53 30.59 15.78
N LEU A 67 -11.04 31.29 14.76
CA LEU A 67 -10.50 32.63 14.49
C LEU A 67 -11.12 33.59 15.51
N TYR A 68 -10.48 33.72 16.67
CA TYR A 68 -10.67 34.90 17.50
C TYR A 68 -9.32 35.59 17.70
N LEU A 69 -9.19 36.69 16.94
CA LEU A 69 -8.10 37.69 16.80
C LEU A 69 -6.96 37.35 15.84
#